data_AF-A0A816RA95-F1
#
_entry.id   AF-A0A816RA95-F1
#
_cell.length_a   1.000
_cell.length_b   1.000
_cell.length_c   1.000
_cell.angle_alpha   90.00
_cell.angle_beta   90.00
_cell.angle_gamma   90.00
#
_symmetry.space_group_name_H-M   'P 1'
#
loop_
_entity.id
_entity.type
_entity.pdbx_description
1 polymer ?
#
loop_
_entity_poly.entity_id
_entity_poly.type
_entity_poly.pdbx_seq_one_letter_code
_entity_poly.pdbx_strand_id
1 'polypeptide(L)'
;MKFYFIKAGLNKNIEERGGIALKQECVVRWLSMSNMLESVDASIEHIRFILSSKLSKSQYYFELNNINIDELKDLIGLLSEFKNVSSLVQTGTRPSLRMAYICINKLERHLSGTDVNADGENIDIYDRHQGRIELNETDQLLHLAAAILHPLYRKLTFASTYSKSIAHLYIREQLNDILGLSEQVHRTNSEPLKEKHKSMVD
;
A
#
# COMPACT_ATOMS: atom_id res chain seq x y z
N MET A 1 -7.27 20.11 -15.86
CA MET A 1 -5.92 19.97 -16.49
C MET A 1 -5.81 18.83 -17.51
N LYS A 2 -6.17 17.57 -17.19
CA LYS A 2 -5.96 16.40 -18.08
C LYS A 2 -6.39 16.59 -19.54
N PHE A 3 -7.57 17.17 -19.77
CA PHE A 3 -8.11 17.37 -21.13
C PHE A 3 -7.48 18.54 -21.90
N TYR A 4 -6.84 19.49 -21.22
CA TYR A 4 -6.35 20.71 -21.86
C TYR A 4 -5.06 20.46 -22.65
N PHE A 5 -4.08 19.78 -22.04
CA PHE A 5 -2.78 19.53 -22.67
C PHE A 5 -2.86 18.61 -23.90
N ILE A 6 -3.75 17.60 -23.90
CA ILE A 6 -4.02 16.75 -25.06
C ILE A 6 -4.74 17.54 -26.16
N LYS A 7 -5.83 18.21 -25.81
CA LYS A 7 -6.69 18.91 -26.79
C LYS A 7 -5.98 20.10 -27.44
N ALA A 8 -5.04 20.73 -26.74
CA ALA A 8 -4.23 21.84 -27.25
C ALA A 8 -2.88 21.40 -27.87
N GLY A 9 -2.58 20.09 -27.95
CA GLY A 9 -1.32 19.59 -28.52
C GLY A 9 -0.07 20.10 -27.77
N LEU A 10 -0.20 20.37 -26.48
CA LEU A 10 0.84 21.05 -25.70
C LEU A 10 2.01 20.12 -25.34
N ASN A 11 1.80 18.80 -25.32
CA ASN A 11 2.88 17.82 -25.09
C ASN A 11 4.02 17.99 -26.09
N LYS A 12 3.72 18.16 -27.38
CA LYS A 12 4.74 18.39 -28.41
C LYS A 12 5.54 19.68 -28.15
N ASN A 13 4.88 20.74 -27.70
CA ASN A 13 5.53 22.00 -27.38
C ASN A 13 6.42 21.90 -26.12
N ILE A 14 6.08 21.03 -25.17
CA ILE A 14 6.87 20.75 -23.96
C ILE A 14 8.13 19.96 -24.36
N GLU A 15 7.98 18.92 -25.18
CA GLU A 15 9.09 18.10 -25.69
C GLU A 15 10.07 18.91 -26.55
N GLU A 16 9.57 19.76 -27.44
CA GLU A 16 10.39 20.66 -28.29
C GLU A 16 11.27 21.62 -27.48
N ARG A 17 10.95 21.84 -26.19
CA ARG A 17 11.71 22.70 -25.27
C ARG A 17 12.61 21.94 -24.31
N GLY A 18 12.72 20.63 -24.47
CA GLY A 18 13.52 19.75 -23.61
C GLY A 18 12.78 19.25 -22.36
N GLY A 19 11.48 19.52 -22.22
CA GLY A 19 10.65 18.98 -21.16
C GLY A 19 10.18 17.55 -21.43
N ILE A 20 9.60 16.92 -20.42
CA ILE A 20 9.05 15.56 -20.52
C ILE A 20 7.55 15.66 -20.84
N ALA A 21 7.07 14.90 -21.83
CA ALA A 21 5.64 14.83 -22.09
C ALA A 21 4.87 14.38 -20.86
N LEU A 22 3.74 15.05 -20.61
CA LEU A 22 2.89 14.72 -19.47
C LEU A 22 2.34 13.30 -19.63
N LYS A 23 2.69 12.42 -18.69
CA LYS A 23 2.26 11.02 -18.69
C LYS A 23 0.80 10.95 -18.29
N GLN A 24 -0.08 10.94 -19.29
CA GLN A 24 -1.53 10.98 -19.10
C GLN A 24 -2.23 9.65 -19.44
N GLU A 25 -1.56 8.78 -20.20
CA GLU A 25 -1.93 7.38 -20.37
C GLU A 25 -1.25 6.51 -19.30
N CYS A 26 -1.97 5.55 -18.74
CA CYS A 26 -1.42 4.68 -17.69
C CYS A 26 -1.87 3.23 -17.87
N VAL A 27 -0.89 2.32 -17.80
CA VAL A 27 -1.09 0.87 -17.77
C VAL A 27 -1.83 0.43 -16.50
N VAL A 28 -1.75 1.23 -15.41
CA VAL A 28 -2.30 0.90 -14.10
C VAL A 28 -3.09 2.10 -13.55
N ARG A 29 -4.43 2.02 -13.61
CA ARG A 29 -5.37 3.14 -13.37
C ARG A 29 -5.12 3.93 -12.07
N TRP A 30 -4.67 3.26 -11.02
CA TRP A 30 -4.47 3.86 -9.69
C TRP A 30 -3.09 4.53 -9.52
N LEU A 31 -2.12 4.28 -10.41
CA LEU A 31 -0.84 5.01 -10.45
C LEU A 31 -0.90 6.24 -11.36
N SER A 32 -2.04 6.50 -12.02
CA SER A 32 -2.17 7.61 -12.97
C SER A 32 -1.93 8.98 -12.34
N MET A 33 -2.30 9.18 -11.08
CA MET A 33 -2.11 10.46 -10.41
C MET A 33 -0.63 10.72 -10.14
N SER A 34 0.05 9.76 -9.50
CA SER A 34 1.49 9.82 -9.22
C SER A 34 2.31 10.10 -10.48
N ASN A 35 2.11 9.32 -11.56
CA ASN A 35 2.85 9.51 -12.81
C ASN A 35 2.57 10.88 -13.47
N MET A 36 1.35 11.38 -13.35
CA MET A 36 0.99 12.70 -13.87
C MET A 36 1.70 13.80 -13.07
N LEU A 37 1.66 13.74 -11.74
CA LEU A 37 2.32 14.72 -10.87
C LEU A 37 3.83 14.74 -11.07
N GLU A 38 4.48 13.58 -11.16
CA GLU A 38 5.91 13.47 -11.50
C GLU A 38 6.24 14.16 -12.83
N SER A 39 5.40 13.97 -13.86
CA SER A 39 5.61 14.60 -15.16
C SER A 39 5.37 16.12 -15.15
N VAL A 40 4.47 16.60 -14.28
CA VAL A 40 4.22 18.03 -14.06
C VAL A 40 5.41 18.67 -13.36
N ASP A 41 5.90 18.08 -12.28
CA ASP A 41 7.08 18.57 -11.55
C ASP A 41 8.31 18.67 -12.47
N ALA A 42 8.59 17.61 -13.23
CA ALA A 42 9.72 17.56 -14.16
C ALA A 42 9.63 18.59 -15.30
N SER A 43 8.44 19.10 -15.62
CA SER A 43 8.21 20.02 -16.74
C SER A 43 7.59 21.35 -16.34
N ILE A 44 7.56 21.67 -15.04
CA ILE A 44 6.77 22.79 -14.50
C ILE A 44 7.22 24.13 -15.10
N GLU A 45 8.52 24.34 -15.25
CA GLU A 45 9.09 25.56 -15.83
C GLU A 45 8.77 25.70 -17.32
N HIS A 46 8.82 24.60 -18.06
CA HIS A 46 8.43 24.57 -19.47
C HIS A 46 6.93 24.83 -19.65
N ILE A 47 6.10 24.26 -18.77
CA ILE A 47 4.64 24.48 -18.73
C ILE A 47 4.33 25.95 -18.45
N ARG A 48 4.95 26.52 -17.42
CA ARG A 48 4.80 27.95 -17.06
C ARG A 48 5.20 28.85 -18.22
N PHE A 49 6.30 28.56 -18.90
CA PHE A 49 6.73 29.32 -20.08
C PHE A 49 5.71 29.24 -21.23
N ILE A 50 5.22 28.05 -21.56
CA ILE A 50 4.28 27.88 -22.68
C ILE A 50 2.96 28.61 -22.39
N LEU A 51 2.51 28.56 -21.14
CA LEU A 51 1.29 29.24 -20.72
C LEU A 51 1.46 30.76 -20.63
N SER A 52 2.63 31.26 -20.20
CA SER A 52 2.91 32.69 -20.22
C SER A 52 2.99 33.25 -21.65
N SER A 53 3.57 32.48 -22.58
CA SER A 53 3.75 32.90 -23.97
C SER A 53 2.50 32.78 -24.84
N LYS A 54 1.66 31.77 -24.64
CA LYS A 54 0.45 31.55 -25.45
C LYS A 54 -0.84 32.05 -24.80
N LEU A 55 -0.89 32.17 -23.47
CA LEU A 55 -2.13 32.22 -22.69
C LEU A 55 -2.02 33.14 -21.45
N SER A 56 -1.26 34.23 -21.56
CA SER A 56 -0.98 35.19 -20.48
C SER A 56 -2.21 35.77 -19.74
N LYS A 57 -3.41 35.65 -20.33
CA LYS A 57 -4.70 36.06 -19.73
C LYS A 57 -5.63 34.91 -19.34
N SER A 58 -5.20 33.67 -19.47
CA SER A 58 -6.05 32.52 -19.14
C SER A 58 -6.03 32.24 -17.64
N GLN A 59 -7.17 31.82 -17.10
CA GLN A 59 -7.30 31.36 -15.72
C GLN A 59 -6.29 30.24 -15.39
N TYR A 60 -5.98 29.37 -16.36
CA TYR A 60 -5.04 28.27 -16.20
C TYR A 60 -3.59 28.71 -15.95
N TYR A 61 -3.17 29.86 -16.48
CA TYR A 61 -1.85 30.43 -16.21
C TYR A 61 -1.72 30.84 -14.75
N PHE A 62 -2.74 31.51 -14.19
CA PHE A 62 -2.77 31.89 -12.77
C PHE A 62 -2.82 30.67 -11.85
N GLU A 63 -3.65 29.68 -12.18
CA GLU A 63 -3.75 28.44 -11.40
C GLU A 63 -2.41 27.68 -11.32
N LEU A 64 -1.66 27.60 -12.43
CA LEU A 64 -0.37 26.89 -12.48
C LEU A 64 0.80 27.67 -11.86
N ASN A 65 0.78 29.00 -11.92
CA ASN A 65 1.79 29.81 -11.23
C ASN A 65 1.61 29.79 -9.71
N ASN A 66 0.40 29.58 -9.22
CA ASN A 66 0.11 29.49 -7.79
C ASN A 66 0.35 28.09 -7.20
N ILE A 67 0.77 27.11 -8.00
CA ILE A 67 1.12 25.79 -7.46
C ILE A 67 2.36 25.94 -6.60
N ASN A 68 2.22 25.59 -5.32
CA ASN A 68 3.32 25.41 -4.40
C ASN A 68 4.10 24.14 -4.82
N ILE A 69 5.35 24.32 -5.26
CA ILE A 69 6.20 23.22 -5.73
C ILE A 69 6.59 22.31 -4.56
N ASP A 70 6.74 22.86 -3.36
CA ASP A 70 7.13 22.08 -2.19
C ASP A 70 5.99 21.12 -1.77
N GLU A 71 4.75 21.62 -1.72
CA GLU A 71 3.56 20.77 -1.50
C GLU A 71 3.37 19.72 -2.61
N LEU A 72 3.69 20.06 -3.86
CA LEU A 72 3.65 19.11 -4.98
C LEU A 72 4.68 17.98 -4.77
N LYS A 73 5.89 18.31 -4.33
CA LYS A 73 6.94 17.33 -4.03
C LYS A 73 6.57 16.46 -2.83
N ASP A 74 5.97 17.03 -1.80
CA ASP A 74 5.47 16.27 -0.65
C ASP A 74 4.41 15.26 -1.10
N LEU A 75 3.46 15.68 -1.95
CA LEU A 75 2.44 14.80 -2.49
C LEU A 75 3.02 13.69 -3.38
N ILE A 76 4.03 14.00 -4.21
CA ILE A 76 4.77 13.00 -4.98
C ILE A 76 5.47 12.02 -4.05
N GLY A 77 6.14 12.51 -3.01
CA GLY A 77 6.79 11.72 -1.97
C GLY A 77 5.82 10.76 -1.30
N LEU A 78 4.64 11.25 -0.90
CA LEU A 78 3.59 10.41 -0.32
C LEU A 78 3.19 9.27 -1.24
N LEU A 79 2.91 9.58 -2.51
CA LEU A 79 2.43 8.61 -3.49
C LEU A 79 3.53 7.65 -3.97
N SER A 80 4.79 8.03 -3.89
CA SER A 80 5.93 7.20 -4.30
C SER A 80 5.99 5.88 -3.53
N GLU A 81 5.62 5.89 -2.25
CA GLU A 81 5.65 4.69 -1.43
C GLU A 81 4.59 3.67 -1.85
N PHE A 82 3.41 4.14 -2.27
CA PHE A 82 2.38 3.29 -2.86
C PHE A 82 2.88 2.64 -4.16
N LYS A 83 3.60 3.39 -5.00
CA LYS A 83 4.20 2.87 -6.24
C LYS A 83 5.25 1.79 -5.95
N ASN A 84 6.10 2.01 -4.94
CA ASN A 84 7.11 1.05 -4.49
C ASN A 84 6.45 -0.25 -4.03
N VAL A 85 5.46 -0.16 -3.14
CA VAL A 85 4.70 -1.32 -2.67
C VAL A 85 3.98 -2.05 -3.80
N SER A 86 3.38 -1.31 -4.74
CA SER A 86 2.72 -1.89 -5.92
C SER A 86 3.66 -2.81 -6.70
N SER A 87 4.89 -2.35 -6.91
CA SER A 87 5.91 -3.10 -7.66
C SER A 87 6.30 -4.41 -6.97
N LEU A 88 6.29 -4.44 -5.63
CA LEU A 88 6.62 -5.64 -4.85
C LEU A 88 5.50 -6.69 -4.94
N VAL A 89 4.24 -6.24 -4.87
CA VAL A 89 3.07 -7.13 -4.87
C VAL A 89 2.73 -7.64 -6.29
N GLN A 90 2.93 -6.82 -7.32
CA GLN A 90 2.61 -7.14 -8.71
C GLN A 90 3.69 -7.98 -9.42
N THR A 91 4.60 -8.62 -8.69
CA THR A 91 5.62 -9.48 -9.29
C THR A 91 5.01 -10.77 -9.85
N GLY A 92 4.72 -10.82 -11.16
CA GLY A 92 4.19 -12.02 -11.81
C GLY A 92 5.16 -13.21 -11.87
N THR A 93 6.43 -13.01 -11.50
CA THR A 93 7.51 -14.00 -11.61
C THR A 93 7.90 -14.63 -10.28
N ARG A 94 7.39 -14.14 -9.14
CA ARG A 94 7.74 -14.62 -7.80
C ARG A 94 6.50 -14.65 -6.91
N PRO A 95 6.40 -15.60 -5.96
CA PRO A 95 5.30 -15.56 -5.00
C PRO A 95 5.32 -14.22 -4.26
N SER A 96 4.25 -13.43 -4.34
CA SER A 96 4.16 -12.10 -3.71
C SER A 96 3.13 -12.06 -2.58
N LEU A 97 2.34 -13.13 -2.41
CA LEU A 97 1.24 -13.19 -1.44
C LEU A 97 1.69 -12.87 0.00
N ARG A 98 2.88 -13.34 0.39
CA ARG A 98 3.51 -13.05 1.68
C ARG A 98 3.88 -11.58 1.90
N MET A 99 4.06 -10.83 0.82
CA MET A 99 4.49 -9.42 0.86
C MET A 99 3.30 -8.48 1.05
N ALA A 100 2.08 -8.89 0.70
CA ALA A 100 0.91 -8.03 0.74
C ALA A 100 0.67 -7.45 2.15
N TYR A 101 0.65 -8.28 3.18
CA TYR A 101 0.44 -7.81 4.56
C TYR A 101 1.59 -6.94 5.07
N ILE A 102 2.83 -7.25 4.69
CA ILE A 102 4.02 -6.44 5.03
C ILE A 102 3.89 -5.05 4.40
N CYS A 103 3.52 -5.02 3.13
CA CYS A 103 3.30 -3.80 2.37
C CYS A 103 2.19 -2.95 2.96
N ILE A 104 1.10 -3.56 3.43
CA ILE A 104 0.00 -2.84 4.10
C ILE A 104 0.49 -2.18 5.39
N ASN A 105 1.18 -2.93 6.26
CA ASN A 105 1.72 -2.35 7.49
C ASN A 105 2.71 -1.22 7.21
N LYS A 106 3.52 -1.36 6.14
CA LYS A 106 4.42 -0.30 5.70
C LYS A 106 3.63 0.96 5.29
N LEU A 107 2.57 0.79 4.50
CA LEU A 107 1.75 1.92 4.06
C LEU A 107 0.91 2.53 5.20
N GLU A 108 0.44 1.74 6.16
CA GLU A 108 -0.25 2.26 7.35
C GLU A 108 0.69 3.13 8.21
N ARG A 109 1.93 2.68 8.41
CA ARG A 109 2.97 3.46 9.07
C ARG A 109 3.35 4.73 8.29
N HIS A 110 3.38 4.61 6.97
CA HIS A 110 3.55 5.76 6.11
C HIS A 110 2.38 6.72 6.32
N LEU A 111 1.13 6.29 6.24
CA LEU A 111 -0.03 7.18 6.44
C LEU A 111 -0.14 7.77 7.86
N SER A 112 0.38 7.09 8.88
CA SER A 112 0.40 7.61 10.25
C SER A 112 1.42 8.72 10.49
N GLY A 113 2.27 9.04 9.51
CA GLY A 113 3.29 10.09 9.63
C GLY A 113 4.52 9.68 10.44
N THR A 114 4.71 8.38 10.68
CA THR A 114 5.86 7.87 11.42
C THR A 114 7.10 7.62 10.55
N ASP A 115 6.95 7.67 9.23
CA ASP A 115 8.04 7.45 8.28
C ASP A 115 8.57 8.77 7.70
N VAL A 116 9.89 8.85 7.62
CA VAL A 116 10.69 9.93 7.01
C VAL A 116 10.99 9.61 5.54
N ASN A 117 11.17 10.65 4.71
CA ASN A 117 11.55 10.51 3.30
C ASN A 117 13.02 10.03 3.16
N ALA A 118 13.49 9.85 1.92
CA ALA A 118 14.85 9.42 1.62
C ALA A 118 15.94 10.35 2.19
N ASP A 119 15.60 11.61 2.42
CA ASP A 119 16.47 12.66 2.95
C ASP A 119 16.34 12.82 4.49
N GLY A 120 15.50 12.00 5.13
CA GLY A 120 15.27 12.03 6.57
C GLY A 120 14.27 13.08 7.05
N GLU A 121 13.58 13.76 6.14
CA GLU A 121 12.59 14.79 6.45
C GLU A 121 11.18 14.20 6.53
N ASN A 122 10.33 14.83 7.35
CA ASN A 122 8.92 14.47 7.42
C ASN A 122 8.16 15.05 6.23
N ILE A 123 7.41 14.20 5.53
CA ILE A 123 6.45 14.63 4.52
C ILE A 123 5.22 15.19 5.26
N ASP A 124 5.04 16.51 5.21
CA ASP A 124 3.94 17.22 5.86
C ASP A 124 2.77 17.39 4.89
N ILE A 125 1.78 16.50 4.98
CA ILE A 125 0.53 16.61 4.23
C ILE A 125 -0.60 16.66 5.23
N TYR A 126 -1.31 17.79 5.22
CA TYR A 126 -2.55 17.96 5.94
C TYR A 126 -3.51 16.82 5.51
N ASP A 127 -4.07 16.10 6.48
CA ASP A 127 -4.94 14.92 6.28
C ASP A 127 -4.29 13.61 5.80
N ARG A 128 -2.96 13.46 5.84
CA ARG A 128 -2.27 12.17 5.54
C ARG A 128 -2.89 10.97 6.29
N HIS A 129 -3.30 11.19 7.54
CA HIS A 129 -3.90 10.21 8.44
C HIS A 129 -5.34 9.82 8.10
N GLN A 130 -6.01 10.55 7.18
CA GLN A 130 -7.35 10.19 6.69
C GLN A 130 -7.30 9.06 5.66
N GLY A 131 -6.12 8.78 5.09
CA GLY A 131 -5.92 7.63 4.21
C GLY A 131 -6.18 6.32 4.95
N ARG A 132 -6.94 5.41 4.32
CA ARG A 132 -7.22 4.07 4.85
C ARG A 132 -6.83 3.00 3.85
N ILE A 133 -6.31 1.91 4.38
CA ILE A 133 -5.98 0.71 3.62
C ILE A 133 -6.74 -0.42 4.28
N GLU A 134 -7.67 -1.02 3.53
CA GLU A 134 -8.54 -2.05 4.06
C GLU A 134 -8.38 -3.30 3.18
N LEU A 135 -8.08 -4.41 3.84
CA LEU A 135 -8.28 -5.75 3.30
C LEU A 135 -9.45 -6.37 4.04
N ASN A 136 -10.23 -7.22 3.36
CA ASN A 136 -11.19 -8.06 4.05
C ASN A 136 -10.47 -9.03 5.01
N GLU A 137 -11.17 -9.49 6.04
CA GLU A 137 -10.57 -10.30 7.11
C GLU A 137 -9.98 -11.63 6.58
N THR A 138 -10.63 -12.25 5.59
CA THR A 138 -10.20 -13.53 5.01
C THR A 138 -8.88 -13.39 4.27
N ASP A 139 -8.72 -12.34 3.47
CA ASP A 139 -7.49 -12.06 2.72
C ASP A 139 -6.36 -11.72 3.68
N GLN A 140 -6.63 -10.95 4.75
CA GLN A 140 -5.62 -10.65 5.77
C GLN A 140 -5.03 -11.93 6.38
N LEU A 141 -5.88 -12.90 6.73
CA LEU A 141 -5.43 -14.18 7.30
C LEU A 141 -4.58 -14.97 6.31
N LEU A 142 -4.98 -15.02 5.04
CA LEU A 142 -4.24 -15.71 4.00
C LEU A 142 -2.84 -15.09 3.80
N HIS A 143 -2.75 -13.76 3.77
CA HIS A 143 -1.48 -13.06 3.62
C HIS A 143 -0.56 -13.22 4.84
N LEU A 144 -1.12 -13.18 6.05
CA LEU A 144 -0.39 -13.46 7.29
C LEU A 144 0.14 -14.89 7.31
N ALA A 145 -0.68 -15.86 6.93
CA ALA A 145 -0.28 -17.25 6.85
C ALA A 145 0.85 -17.46 5.84
N ALA A 146 0.73 -16.86 4.65
CA ALA A 146 1.78 -16.88 3.63
C ALA A 146 3.10 -16.24 4.13
N ALA A 147 3.03 -15.21 4.96
CA ALA A 147 4.20 -14.60 5.59
C ALA A 147 4.85 -15.51 6.63
N ILE A 148 4.07 -16.24 7.45
CA ILE A 148 4.61 -17.20 8.42
C ILE A 148 5.39 -18.31 7.73
N LEU A 149 4.88 -18.81 6.60
CA LEU A 149 5.52 -19.87 5.81
C LEU A 149 6.83 -19.42 5.17
N HIS A 150 7.09 -18.12 5.10
CA HIS A 150 8.33 -17.60 4.56
C HIS A 150 9.42 -17.49 5.65
N PRO A 151 10.62 -18.07 5.45
CA PRO A 151 11.67 -18.10 6.48
C PRO A 151 12.06 -16.73 7.04
N LEU A 152 12.11 -15.70 6.19
CA LEU A 152 12.46 -14.34 6.61
C LEU A 152 11.39 -13.65 7.44
N TYR A 153 10.12 -14.03 7.27
CA TYR A 153 8.97 -13.32 7.84
C TYR A 153 8.21 -14.15 8.90
N ARG A 154 8.69 -15.36 9.19
CA ARG A 154 8.09 -16.29 10.15
C ARG A 154 7.80 -15.70 11.52
N LYS A 155 8.62 -14.74 11.98
CA LYS A 155 8.44 -14.06 13.28
C LYS A 155 7.36 -12.98 13.27
N LEU A 156 6.85 -12.60 12.10
CA LEU A 156 5.85 -11.55 11.89
C LEU A 156 6.14 -10.28 12.70
N THR A 157 7.38 -9.79 12.70
CA THR A 157 7.78 -8.64 13.55
C THR A 157 7.00 -7.36 13.25
N PHE A 158 6.40 -7.28 12.06
CA PHE A 158 5.52 -6.21 11.61
C PHE A 158 4.06 -6.35 12.07
N ALA A 159 3.62 -7.51 12.58
CA ALA A 159 2.23 -7.76 12.94
C ALA A 159 1.99 -7.67 14.46
N SER A 160 0.76 -7.30 14.84
CA SER A 160 0.31 -7.29 16.23
C SER A 160 0.33 -8.68 16.86
N THR A 161 0.38 -8.76 18.20
CA THR A 161 0.28 -10.03 18.93
C THR A 161 -1.02 -10.78 18.61
N TYR A 162 -2.12 -10.05 18.46
CA TYR A 162 -3.41 -10.63 18.07
C TYR A 162 -3.34 -11.26 16.67
N SER A 163 -2.86 -10.51 15.69
CA SER A 163 -2.71 -10.98 14.29
C SER A 163 -1.81 -12.21 14.20
N LYS A 164 -0.73 -12.26 15.00
CA LYS A 164 0.15 -13.44 15.11
C LYS A 164 -0.60 -14.66 15.61
N SER A 165 -1.33 -14.51 16.70
CA SER A 165 -2.08 -15.62 17.32
C SER A 165 -3.10 -16.21 16.36
N ILE A 166 -3.89 -15.37 15.68
CA ILE A 166 -4.89 -15.86 14.73
C ILE A 166 -4.23 -16.51 13.51
N ALA A 167 -3.15 -15.95 12.98
CA ALA A 167 -2.44 -16.56 11.85
C ALA A 167 -1.86 -17.95 12.18
N HIS A 168 -1.33 -18.12 13.41
CA HIS A 168 -0.87 -19.42 13.88
C HIS A 168 -2.02 -20.43 14.08
N LEU A 169 -3.17 -19.99 14.60
CA LEU A 169 -4.37 -20.83 14.73
C LEU A 169 -4.87 -21.27 13.37
N TYR A 170 -5.00 -20.33 12.43
CA TYR A 170 -5.43 -20.60 11.06
C TYR A 170 -4.52 -21.63 10.37
N ILE A 171 -3.19 -21.46 10.41
CA ILE A 171 -2.27 -22.47 9.84
C ILE A 171 -2.47 -23.84 10.49
N ARG A 172 -2.66 -23.87 11.81
CA ARG A 172 -2.86 -25.13 12.54
C ARG A 172 -4.15 -25.83 12.13
N GLU A 173 -5.24 -25.08 11.97
CA GLU A 173 -6.52 -25.61 11.47
C GLU A 173 -6.36 -26.18 10.07
N GLN A 174 -5.74 -25.43 9.14
CA GLN A 174 -5.46 -25.90 7.78
C GLN A 174 -4.59 -27.17 7.78
N LEU A 175 -3.57 -27.24 8.64
CA LEU A 175 -2.74 -28.44 8.78
C LEU A 175 -3.52 -29.62 9.35
N ASN A 176 -4.37 -29.41 10.35
CA ASN A 176 -5.19 -30.46 10.92
C ASN A 176 -6.17 -31.02 9.88
N ASP A 177 -6.74 -30.17 9.05
CA ASP A 177 -7.65 -30.58 7.97
C ASP A 177 -6.90 -31.38 6.89
N ILE A 178 -5.72 -30.92 6.46
CA ILE A 178 -4.88 -31.63 5.49
C ILE A 178 -4.45 -33.01 6.03
N LEU A 179 -4.16 -33.10 7.33
CA LEU A 179 -3.70 -34.32 7.99
C LEU A 179 -4.86 -35.21 8.46
N GLY A 180 -6.12 -34.81 8.27
CA GLY A 180 -7.30 -35.56 8.74
C GLY A 180 -7.40 -35.67 10.27
N LEU A 181 -6.79 -34.75 11.01
CA LEU A 181 -6.72 -34.76 12.48
C LEU A 181 -7.91 -34.02 13.14
N SER A 182 -8.75 -33.34 12.37
CA SER A 182 -9.89 -32.57 12.89
C SER A 182 -10.98 -33.44 13.52
N GLU A 183 -11.07 -34.73 13.17
CA GLU A 183 -12.05 -35.68 13.75
C GLU A 183 -11.62 -36.30 15.10
N GLN A 184 -10.34 -36.21 15.50
CA GLN A 184 -9.87 -36.86 16.73
C GLN A 184 -10.07 -36.02 18.00
N VAL A 185 -10.16 -34.70 17.89
CA VAL A 185 -10.27 -33.80 19.06
C VAL A 185 -11.65 -33.88 19.73
N HIS A 186 -12.70 -34.25 18.98
CA HIS A 186 -14.05 -34.41 19.55
C HIS A 186 -14.27 -35.72 20.31
N ARG A 187 -13.43 -36.75 20.13
CA ARG A 187 -13.61 -38.03 20.85
C ARG A 187 -12.93 -38.10 22.22
N THR A 188 -11.95 -37.25 22.49
CA THR A 188 -11.19 -37.30 23.75
C THR A 188 -11.79 -36.50 24.91
N ASN A 189 -12.84 -35.70 24.66
CA ASN A 189 -13.55 -34.95 25.73
C ASN A 189 -14.78 -35.69 26.28
N SER A 190 -15.01 -36.93 25.87
CA SER A 190 -16.13 -37.77 26.29
C SER A 190 -15.69 -38.98 27.10
N GLU A 191 -14.75 -38.80 28.05
CA GLU A 191 -14.62 -39.73 29.18
C GLU A 191 -15.30 -39.11 30.41
N PRO A 192 -16.30 -39.77 31.01
CA PRO A 192 -16.96 -39.26 32.20
C PRO A 192 -16.00 -39.32 33.40
N LEU A 193 -15.99 -38.23 34.18
CA LEU A 193 -15.37 -38.17 35.50
C LEU A 193 -15.81 -39.38 36.33
N LYS A 194 -14.87 -40.30 36.59
CA LYS A 194 -15.07 -41.33 37.61
C LYS A 194 -15.17 -40.66 38.97
N GLU A 195 -16.38 -40.65 39.51
CA GLU A 195 -16.69 -40.34 40.91
C GLU A 195 -15.77 -41.17 41.82
N LYS A 196 -14.94 -40.49 42.62
CA LYS A 196 -14.25 -41.14 43.74
C LYS A 196 -15.26 -41.31 44.87
N HIS A 197 -15.96 -42.45 44.88
CA HIS A 197 -16.54 -42.99 46.09
C HIS A 197 -15.39 -43.33 47.07
N LYS A 198 -15.34 -42.64 48.21
CA LYS A 198 -14.52 -43.03 49.36
C LYS A 198 -15.46 -43.53 50.46
N SER A 199 -15.64 -44.86 50.52
CA SER A 199 -16.24 -45.54 51.66
C SER A 199 -15.17 -45.78 52.74
N MET A 200 -15.37 -45.11 53.87
CA MET A 200 -15.24 -45.50 55.29
C MET A 200 -14.46 -46.77 55.73
N VAL A 201 -13.91 -46.64 56.96
CA VAL A 201 -13.43 -47.65 57.95
C VAL A 201 -12.01 -48.19 57.67
N ASP A 202 -11.03 -48.17 58.58
CA ASP A 202 -11.01 -48.23 60.06
C ASP A 202 -10.44 -46.99 60.78
#